data_AF-X1HH75-F1
#
_entry.id   AF-X1HH75-F1
#
_cell.length_a   1.000
_cell.length_b   1.000
_cell.length_c   1.000
_cell.angle_alpha   90.00
_cell.angle_beta   90.00
_cell.angle_gamma   90.00
#
_symmetry.space_group_name_H-M   'P 1'
#
loop_
_entity.id
_entity.type
_entity.pdbx_description
1 polymer ?
#
loop_
_entity_poly.entity_id
_entity_poly.type
_entity_poly.pdbx_seq_one_letter_code
_entity_poly.pdbx_strand_id
1 'polypeptide(L)'
;MKKVVFSARQDHEIIASVIKKLKRNPNIDVSFHDPTKNFFNLSRMPKSISQANLIIVKVRNECSIDLLHYAKMHHIPTLHSVDTVLMCKNKISLDYILRKTFKNFPHIKKKILLPNSWNNNLTNLSKFKKWAQPKLPI
;
A
#
# COMPACT_ATOMS: atom_id res chain seq x y z
N MET A 1 1.20 19.99 -18.71
CA MET A 1 2.26 19.33 -17.90
C MET A 1 1.61 18.66 -16.70
N LYS A 2 1.81 17.35 -16.51
CA LYS A 2 1.23 16.56 -15.41
C LYS A 2 2.21 16.47 -14.25
N LYS A 3 1.78 16.85 -13.04
CA LYS A 3 2.59 16.82 -11.83
C LYS A 3 2.46 15.47 -11.12
N VAL A 4 3.56 14.73 -11.02
CA VAL A 4 3.63 13.45 -10.32
C VAL A 4 4.55 13.60 -9.12
N VAL A 5 4.04 13.23 -7.94
CA VAL A 5 4.82 13.23 -6.70
C VAL A 5 5.18 11.81 -6.32
N PHE A 6 6.46 11.57 -6.07
CA PHE A 6 6.91 10.35 -5.41
C PHE A 6 7.16 10.63 -3.94
N SER A 7 6.51 9.89 -3.05
CA SER A 7 6.78 9.90 -1.61
C SER A 7 7.44 8.59 -1.21
N ALA A 8 8.76 8.60 -1.01
CA ALA A 8 9.57 7.42 -0.68
C ALA A 8 10.91 7.86 -0.07
N ARG A 9 11.66 6.94 0.53
CA ARG A 9 13.04 7.25 0.93
C ARG A 9 13.89 7.57 -0.29
N GLN A 10 14.79 8.54 -0.15
CA GLN A 10 15.67 8.99 -1.23
C GLN A 10 16.62 7.91 -1.76
N ASP A 11 17.02 6.95 -0.92
CA ASP A 11 17.90 5.83 -1.25
C ASP A 11 17.17 4.62 -1.88
N HIS A 12 15.87 4.73 -2.16
CA HIS A 12 15.11 3.60 -2.71
C HIS A 12 15.39 3.39 -4.21
N GLU A 13 16.21 2.39 -4.54
CA GLU A 13 16.71 2.10 -5.90
C GLU A 13 15.60 1.99 -6.97
N ILE A 14 14.55 1.21 -6.70
CA ILE A 14 13.44 1.03 -7.65
C ILE A 14 12.74 2.37 -7.95
N ILE A 15 12.48 3.18 -6.93
CA ILE A 15 11.83 4.49 -7.09
C ILE A 15 12.74 5.44 -7.85
N ALA A 16 14.04 5.47 -7.54
CA ALA A 16 15.01 6.28 -8.27
C ALA A 16 15.06 5.92 -9.77
N SER A 17 15.04 4.62 -10.09
CA SER A 17 15.00 4.12 -11.47
C SER A 17 13.73 4.55 -12.21
N VAL A 18 12.57 4.46 -11.55
CA VAL A 18 11.28 4.89 -12.11
C VAL A 18 11.25 6.41 -12.35
N ILE A 19 11.69 7.21 -11.39
CA ILE A 19 11.80 8.67 -11.51
C ILE A 19 12.69 9.04 -12.70
N LYS A 20 13.86 8.40 -12.84
CA LYS A 20 14.79 8.63 -13.96
C LYS A 20 14.12 8.36 -15.31
N LYS A 21 13.30 7.32 -15.42
CA LYS A 21 12.54 7.01 -16.64
C LYS A 21 11.45 8.06 -16.92
N LEU A 22 10.71 8.48 -15.89
CA LEU A 22 9.63 9.46 -16.06
C LEU A 22 10.14 10.86 -16.41
N LYS A 23 11.28 11.28 -15.85
CA LYS A 23 11.92 12.57 -16.17
C LYS A 23 12.34 12.71 -17.64
N ARG A 24 12.41 11.60 -18.40
CA ARG A 24 12.67 11.65 -19.86
C ARG A 24 11.45 12.12 -20.65
N ASN A 25 10.26 12.15 -20.04
CA ASN A 25 9.04 12.62 -20.69
C ASN A 25 8.81 14.11 -20.35
N PRO A 26 8.90 15.04 -21.32
CA PRO A 26 8.77 16.48 -21.06
C PRO A 26 7.36 16.88 -20.59
N ASN A 27 6.36 16.03 -20.77
CA ASN A 27 4.99 16.29 -20.33
C ASN A 27 4.76 15.99 -18.84
N ILE A 28 5.74 15.40 -18.16
CA ILE A 28 5.64 14.97 -16.76
C ILE A 28 6.62 15.76 -15.90
N ASP A 29 6.07 16.51 -14.96
CA ASP A 29 6.83 17.13 -13.87
C ASP A 29 6.92 16.15 -12.71
N VAL A 30 8.14 15.81 -12.27
CA VAL A 30 8.35 14.84 -11.19
C VAL A 30 8.92 15.54 -9.97
N SER A 31 8.12 15.59 -8.91
CA SER A 31 8.54 16.03 -7.58
C SER A 31 8.84 14.82 -6.69
N PHE A 32 9.85 14.95 -5.83
CA PHE A 32 10.24 13.92 -4.87
C PHE A 32 10.09 14.41 -3.44
N HIS A 33 9.53 13.55 -2.59
CA HIS A 33 9.31 13.80 -1.18
C HIS A 33 9.86 12.62 -0.38
N ASP A 34 10.78 12.88 0.56
CA ASP A 34 11.26 11.87 1.50
C ASP A 34 10.56 12.03 2.85
N PRO A 35 9.61 11.14 3.21
CA PRO A 35 8.87 11.25 4.47
C PRO A 35 9.71 11.01 5.73
N THR A 36 10.98 10.62 5.59
CA THR A 36 11.91 10.44 6.71
C THR A 36 12.76 11.68 6.97
N LYS A 37 12.81 12.62 6.03
CA LYS A 37 13.61 13.85 6.12
C LYS A 37 12.76 15.11 6.05
N ASN A 38 11.66 15.06 5.31
CA ASN A 38 10.82 16.21 5.02
C ASN A 38 9.46 15.97 5.69
N PHE A 39 9.17 16.73 6.74
CA PHE A 39 7.84 16.77 7.32
C PHE A 39 7.07 17.96 6.75
N PHE A 40 5.76 17.83 6.63
CA PHE A 40 4.90 18.92 6.15
C PHE A 40 3.98 19.41 7.25
N ASN A 41 3.77 20.73 7.27
CA ASN A 41 2.75 21.35 8.09
C ASN A 41 1.38 21.11 7.45
N LEU A 42 0.48 20.42 8.15
CA LEU A 42 -0.86 20.11 7.65
C LEU A 42 -1.70 21.36 7.36
N SER A 43 -1.50 22.45 8.11
CA SER A 43 -2.17 23.74 7.84
C SER A 43 -1.68 24.42 6.56
N ARG A 44 -0.51 24.00 6.05
CA ARG A 44 0.12 24.57 4.86
C ARG A 44 0.79 23.48 4.03
N MET A 45 -0.03 22.63 3.42
CA MET A 45 0.48 21.53 2.60
C MET A 45 1.33 22.06 1.43
N PRO A 46 2.53 21.50 1.16
CA PRO A 46 3.39 21.94 0.06
C PRO A 46 2.67 21.91 -1.28
N LYS A 47 2.88 22.94 -2.11
CA LYS A 47 2.26 23.05 -3.45
C LYS A 47 2.55 21.84 -4.35
N SER A 48 3.73 21.23 -4.21
CA SER A 48 4.09 20.02 -4.95
C SER A 48 3.11 18.87 -4.68
N ILE A 49 2.63 18.74 -3.44
CA ILE A 49 1.69 17.70 -3.01
C ILE A 49 0.24 18.14 -3.28
N SER A 50 -0.15 19.33 -2.85
CA SER A 50 -1.56 19.78 -2.95
C SER A 50 -2.04 20.01 -4.37
N GLN A 51 -1.12 20.21 -5.33
CA GLN A 51 -1.42 20.38 -6.75
C GLN A 51 -0.99 19.18 -7.60
N ALA A 52 -0.67 18.05 -6.98
CA ALA A 52 -0.28 16.85 -7.70
C ALA A 52 -1.45 16.32 -8.55
N ASN A 53 -1.15 15.81 -9.74
CA ASN A 53 -2.10 15.04 -10.54
C ASN A 53 -2.06 13.54 -10.19
N LEU A 54 -0.97 13.08 -9.58
CA LEU A 54 -0.80 11.72 -9.09
C LEU A 54 0.23 11.71 -7.95
N ILE A 55 -0.05 10.97 -6.88
CA ILE A 55 0.91 10.70 -5.81
C ILE A 55 1.22 9.20 -5.79
N ILE A 56 2.50 8.86 -5.93
CA ILE A 56 3.02 7.49 -5.83
C ILE A 56 3.71 7.37 -4.48
N VAL A 57 3.15 6.55 -3.59
CA VAL A 57 3.64 6.42 -2.21
C VAL A 57 4.25 5.05 -2.00
N LYS A 58 5.54 5.01 -1.63
CA LYS A 58 6.15 3.79 -1.08
C LYS A 58 5.82 3.71 0.40
N VAL A 59 4.76 2.99 0.73
CA VAL A 59 4.28 2.83 2.10
C VAL A 59 5.35 2.14 2.96
N ARG A 60 5.70 2.76 4.09
CA ARG A 60 6.61 2.19 5.10
C ARG A 60 6.10 2.34 6.53
N ASN A 61 5.42 3.44 6.85
CA ASN A 61 4.98 3.82 8.19
C ASN A 61 3.65 4.57 8.14
N GLU A 62 3.14 4.96 9.32
CA GLU A 62 1.89 5.72 9.44
C GLU A 62 1.94 7.06 8.68
N CYS A 63 3.08 7.76 8.63
CA CYS A 63 3.21 8.99 7.84
C CYS A 63 2.89 8.79 6.34
N SER A 64 3.22 7.61 5.80
CA SER A 64 2.87 7.27 4.41
C SER A 64 1.37 7.07 4.24
N ILE A 65 0.70 6.54 5.25
CA ILE A 65 -0.74 6.31 5.29
C ILE A 65 -1.47 7.65 5.47
N ASP A 66 -0.96 8.55 6.30
CA ASP A 66 -1.48 9.91 6.49
C ASP A 66 -1.50 10.70 5.17
N LEU A 67 -0.42 10.62 4.39
CA LEU A 67 -0.37 11.24 3.07
C LEU A 67 -1.41 10.65 2.11
N LEU A 68 -1.64 9.34 2.16
CA LEU A 68 -2.66 8.68 1.33
C LEU A 68 -4.08 9.06 1.77
N HIS A 69 -4.32 9.24 3.07
CA HIS A 69 -5.58 9.77 3.59
C HIS A 69 -5.81 11.22 3.13
N TYR A 70 -4.79 12.07 3.25
CA TYR A 70 -4.84 13.43 2.70
C TYR A 70 -5.21 13.41 1.22
N ALA A 71 -4.53 12.60 0.42
CA ALA A 71 -4.81 12.50 -1.01
C ALA A 71 -6.26 12.06 -1.29
N LYS A 72 -6.79 11.10 -0.52
CA LYS A 72 -8.19 10.67 -0.62
C LYS A 72 -9.18 11.80 -0.31
N MET A 73 -8.93 12.58 0.75
CA MET A 73 -9.80 13.71 1.14
C MET A 73 -9.82 14.83 0.09
N HIS A 74 -8.71 15.03 -0.63
CA HIS A 74 -8.57 16.05 -1.66
C HIS A 74 -8.77 15.52 -3.08
N HIS A 75 -9.27 14.28 -3.24
CA HIS A 75 -9.49 13.62 -4.53
C HIS A 75 -8.25 13.60 -5.44
N ILE A 76 -7.06 13.53 -4.85
CA ILE A 76 -5.80 13.39 -5.58
C ILE A 76 -5.58 11.89 -5.87
N PRO A 77 -5.45 11.48 -7.14
CA PRO A 77 -5.19 10.08 -7.48
C PRO A 77 -3.89 9.58 -6.84
N THR A 78 -3.89 8.33 -6.34
CA THR A 78 -2.70 7.72 -5.76
C THR A 78 -2.42 6.31 -6.27
N LEU A 79 -1.14 5.95 -6.25
CA LEU A 79 -0.67 4.58 -6.45
C LEU A 79 0.10 4.10 -5.22
N HIS A 80 -0.43 3.20 -4.38
CA HIS A 80 -1.81 2.67 -4.37
C HIS A 80 -2.77 3.59 -3.59
N SER A 81 -4.09 3.35 -3.68
CA SER A 81 -5.09 3.99 -2.81
C SER A 81 -4.88 3.61 -1.33
N VAL A 82 -5.27 4.47 -0.40
CA VAL A 82 -5.22 4.15 1.05
C VAL A 82 -5.99 2.87 1.40
N ASP A 83 -7.16 2.64 0.80
CA ASP A 83 -7.99 1.48 1.10
C ASP A 83 -7.30 0.17 0.69
N THR A 84 -6.69 0.15 -0.49
CA THR A 84 -5.86 -0.98 -0.96
C THR A 84 -4.69 -1.24 0.00
N VAL A 85 -4.01 -0.18 0.44
CA VAL A 85 -2.86 -0.30 1.35
C VAL A 85 -3.29 -0.89 2.69
N LEU A 86 -4.35 -0.37 3.30
CA LEU A 86 -4.87 -0.85 4.58
C LEU A 86 -5.39 -2.29 4.49
N MET A 87 -6.07 -2.62 3.38
CA MET A 87 -6.54 -3.98 3.11
C MET A 87 -5.37 -4.97 3.01
N CYS A 88 -4.31 -4.62 2.27
CA CYS A 88 -3.13 -5.49 2.14
C CYS A 88 -2.30 -5.57 3.44
N LYS A 89 -2.30 -4.52 4.28
CA LYS A 89 -1.63 -4.51 5.59
C LYS A 89 -2.33 -5.45 6.59
N ASN A 90 -3.65 -5.56 6.53
CA ASN A 90 -4.43 -6.44 7.40
C ASN A 90 -4.58 -7.84 6.78
N LYS A 91 -3.85 -8.84 7.31
CA LYS A 91 -3.86 -10.23 6.82
C LYS A 91 -5.25 -10.86 6.78
N ILE A 92 -6.13 -10.54 7.73
CA ILE A 92 -7.50 -11.07 7.76
C ILE A 92 -8.29 -10.46 6.60
N SER A 93 -8.24 -9.13 6.44
CA SER A 93 -8.93 -8.44 5.34
C SER A 93 -8.43 -8.92 3.97
N LEU A 94 -7.12 -9.08 3.83
CA LEU A 94 -6.49 -9.64 2.63
C LEU A 94 -6.95 -11.07 2.34
N ASP A 95 -7.02 -11.94 3.35
CA ASP A 95 -7.49 -13.31 3.17
C ASP A 95 -8.94 -13.35 2.66
N TYR A 96 -9.85 -12.58 3.27
CA TYR A 96 -11.24 -12.50 2.84
C TYR A 96 -11.39 -11.97 1.41
N ILE A 97 -10.66 -10.91 1.04
CA ILE A 97 -10.76 -10.38 -0.33
C ILE A 97 -10.19 -11.36 -1.36
N LEU A 98 -9.11 -12.08 -1.03
CA LEU A 98 -8.55 -13.12 -1.91
C LEU A 98 -9.52 -14.27 -2.10
N ARG A 99 -10.13 -14.80 -1.03
CA ARG A 99 -11.15 -15.86 -1.11
C ARG A 99 -12.35 -15.40 -1.97
N LYS A 100 -12.85 -14.19 -1.74
CA LYS A 100 -13.94 -13.61 -2.55
C LYS A 100 -13.54 -13.49 -4.02
N THR A 101 -12.32 -13.02 -4.29
CA THR A 101 -11.78 -12.87 -5.65
C THR A 101 -11.64 -14.23 -6.34
N PHE A 102 -11.11 -15.25 -5.68
CA PHE A 102 -10.97 -16.58 -6.27
C PHE A 102 -12.29 -17.30 -6.48
N LYS A 103 -13.32 -17.01 -5.67
CA LYS A 103 -14.69 -17.46 -5.92
C LYS A 103 -15.26 -16.84 -7.18
N ASN A 104 -15.05 -15.53 -7.38
CA ASN A 104 -15.56 -14.80 -8.54
C ASN A 104 -14.73 -15.04 -9.82
N PHE A 105 -13.45 -15.39 -9.67
CA PHE A 105 -12.51 -15.60 -10.76
C PHE A 105 -11.73 -16.93 -10.59
N PRO A 106 -12.38 -18.10 -10.80
CA PRO A 106 -11.78 -19.41 -10.51
C PRO A 106 -10.50 -19.72 -11.29
N HIS A 107 -10.30 -19.10 -12.46
CA HIS A 107 -9.09 -19.28 -13.28
C HIS A 107 -7.82 -18.76 -12.58
N ILE A 108 -7.93 -17.78 -11.68
CA ILE A 108 -6.79 -17.25 -10.91
C ILE A 108 -6.32 -18.28 -9.87
N LYS A 109 -7.26 -19.00 -9.25
CA LYS A 109 -6.98 -20.03 -8.23
C LYS A 109 -6.05 -21.12 -8.75
N LYS A 110 -6.07 -21.42 -10.05
CA LYS A 110 -5.19 -22.42 -10.67
C LYS A 110 -3.70 -22.05 -10.59
N LYS A 111 -3.38 -20.76 -10.41
CA LYS A 111 -2.00 -20.25 -10.38
C LYS A 111 -1.52 -19.88 -8.97
N ILE A 112 -2.41 -19.79 -8.00
CA ILE A 112 -2.11 -19.29 -6.65
C ILE A 112 -2.73 -20.22 -5.62
N LEU A 113 -1.88 -20.82 -4.79
CA LEU A 113 -2.32 -21.60 -3.63
C LEU A 113 -2.75 -20.66 -2.50
N LEU A 114 -3.99 -20.80 -2.05
CA LEU A 114 -4.47 -20.13 -0.84
C LEU A 114 -4.74 -21.18 0.25
N PRO A 115 -3.88 -21.26 1.28
CA PRO A 115 -4.05 -22.25 2.33
C PRO A 115 -5.33 -21.98 3.15
N ASN A 116 -5.76 -22.97 3.91
CA ASN A 116 -6.73 -22.75 4.97
C ASN A 116 -6.13 -21.81 6.02
N SER A 117 -6.95 -20.90 6.53
CA SER A 117 -6.53 -19.88 7.49
C SER A 117 -7.62 -19.68 8.54
N TRP A 118 -7.20 -19.29 9.75
CA TRP A 118 -8.06 -19.11 10.89
C TRP A 118 -7.62 -17.90 11.70
N ASN A 119 -8.57 -17.16 12.26
CA ASN A 119 -8.26 -16.12 13.23
C ASN A 119 -7.97 -16.75 14.59
N ASN A 120 -7.04 -16.18 15.33
CA ASN A 120 -6.78 -16.60 16.70
C ASN A 120 -6.54 -15.38 17.59
N ASN A 121 -6.94 -15.49 18.86
CA ASN A 121 -6.50 -14.59 19.90
C ASN A 121 -5.30 -15.23 20.63
N LEU A 122 -4.18 -14.51 20.70
CA LEU A 122 -2.92 -15.02 21.25
C LEU A 122 -2.95 -15.25 22.76
N THR A 123 -4.03 -14.85 23.45
CA THR A 123 -4.18 -15.00 24.90
C THR A 123 -4.19 -16.45 25.39
N ASN A 124 -4.41 -17.45 24.52
CA ASN A 124 -4.32 -18.86 24.91
C ASN A 124 -3.74 -19.77 23.80
N LEU A 125 -2.41 -19.72 23.65
CA LEU A 125 -1.68 -20.50 22.64
C LEU A 125 -1.87 -22.01 22.79
N SER A 126 -2.01 -22.53 24.03
CA SER A 126 -2.20 -23.97 24.26
C SER A 126 -3.56 -24.46 23.76
N LYS A 127 -4.62 -23.67 23.99
CA LYS A 127 -5.95 -23.92 23.41
C LYS A 127 -5.90 -23.88 21.88
N PHE A 128 -5.19 -22.92 21.30
CA PHE A 128 -5.02 -22.86 19.84
C PHE A 128 -4.30 -24.09 19.30
N LYS A 129 -3.16 -24.50 19.89
CA LYS A 129 -2.42 -25.69 19.45
C LYS A 129 -3.29 -26.95 19.48
N LYS A 130 -4.02 -27.20 20.58
CA LYS A 130 -4.97 -28.32 20.68
C LYS A 130 -6.04 -28.27 19.59
N TRP A 131 -6.58 -27.08 19.32
CA TRP A 131 -7.60 -26.89 18.30
C TRP A 131 -7.06 -27.02 16.87
N ALA A 132 -5.82 -26.60 16.62
CA ALA A 132 -5.19 -26.57 15.29
C ALA A 132 -4.56 -27.92 14.89
N GLN A 133 -4.06 -28.69 15.86
CA GLN A 133 -3.40 -29.98 15.65
C GLN A 133 -4.19 -30.95 14.73
N PRO A 134 -5.52 -31.13 14.87
CA PRO A 134 -6.28 -31.99 13.94
C PRO A 134 -6.62 -31.33 12.59
N LYS A 135 -6.28 -30.05 12.37
CA LYS A 135 -6.69 -29.27 11.18
C LYS A 135 -5.53 -28.85 10.29
N LEU A 136 -4.30 -28.89 10.82
CA LEU A 136 -3.10 -28.61 10.04
C LEU A 136 -2.76 -29.87 9.23
N PRO A 137 -2.53 -29.75 7.91
CA PRO A 137 -1.93 -30.84 7.17
C PRO A 137 -0.53 -31.10 7.75
N ILE A 138 -0.29 -32.32 8.23
CA ILE A 138 1.05 -32.80 8.64
C ILE A 138 1.87 -33.01 7.39
#